data_AF-A0A370EWB2-F1
#
_entry.id   AF-A0A370EWB2-F1
#
_cell.length_a   1.000
_cell.length_b   1.000
_cell.length_c   1.000
_cell.angle_alpha   90.00
_cell.angle_beta   90.00
_cell.angle_gamma   90.00
#
_symmetry.space_group_name_H-M   'P 1'
#
loop_
_entity.id
_entity.type
_entity.pdbx_description
1 polymer ?
#
loop_
_entity_poly.entity_id
_entity_poly.type
_entity_poly.pdbx_seq_one_letter_code
_entity_poly.pdbx_strand_id
1 'polypeptide(L)'
;MRLLIFLLLLSYKSLSQNQKKHSYFLNEKGETITQDKFHDQSKTGKYTWTDYETKDSVNIRLIYRESYGRIDTIQKRNLLKVLKQVTGTTVNQNQTIIINFSFLKDIPNQKHCIDFYTSQKSYRNFFKGKEQFAQFYITEIGFKYSKKFVFEDKNDEIRKMLFPYGVHCNYIIIKPDGRFYKQMGEHRQDVIPQIAKSDW
;
A
#
# COMPACT_ATOMS: atom_id res chain seq x y z
N MET A 1 -5.44 14.15 -61.21
CA MET A 1 -6.18 13.55 -60.06
C MET A 1 -5.38 12.50 -59.28
N ARG A 2 -4.64 11.58 -59.93
CA ARG A 2 -3.87 10.51 -59.24
C ARG A 2 -2.71 10.99 -58.36
N LEU A 3 -2.07 12.12 -58.68
CA LEU A 3 -0.95 12.67 -57.92
C LEU A 3 -1.36 13.33 -56.59
N LEU A 4 -2.57 13.91 -56.53
CA LEU A 4 -3.12 14.58 -55.34
C LEU A 4 -3.51 13.58 -54.24
N ILE A 5 -3.97 12.39 -54.61
CA ILE A 5 -4.31 11.31 -53.67
C ILE A 5 -3.03 10.78 -52.99
N PHE A 6 -1.89 10.78 -53.69
CA PHE A 6 -0.62 10.30 -53.14
C PHE A 6 -0.03 11.24 -52.09
N LEU A 7 -0.18 12.56 -52.28
CA LEU A 7 0.22 13.59 -51.30
C LEU A 7 -0.64 13.57 -50.04
N LEU A 8 -1.93 13.25 -50.17
CA LEU A 8 -2.86 13.13 -49.04
C LEU A 8 -2.59 11.89 -48.16
N LEU A 9 -1.97 10.83 -48.70
CA LEU A 9 -1.63 9.63 -47.92
C LEU A 9 -0.30 9.76 -47.16
N LEU A 10 0.59 10.66 -47.58
CA LEU A 10 1.85 10.94 -46.89
C LEU A 10 1.67 11.85 -45.66
N SER A 11 0.62 12.68 -45.62
CA SER A 11 0.34 13.55 -44.47
C SER A 11 -0.27 12.81 -43.26
N TYR A 12 -0.83 11.61 -43.45
CA TYR A 12 -1.42 10.83 -42.35
C TYR A 12 -0.40 10.11 -41.46
N LYS A 13 0.85 9.91 -41.90
CA LYS A 13 1.87 9.21 -41.10
C LYS A 13 2.54 10.10 -40.03
N SER A 14 2.25 11.39 -40.00
CA SER A 14 2.94 12.35 -39.12
C SER A 14 2.16 12.77 -37.87
N LEU A 15 0.96 12.21 -37.64
CA LEU A 15 0.10 12.59 -36.50
C LEU A 15 0.01 11.54 -35.38
N SER A 16 0.82 10.48 -35.42
CA SER A 16 1.03 9.65 -34.23
C SER A 16 2.09 10.31 -33.33
N GLN A 17 1.78 11.48 -32.78
CA GLN A 17 2.55 12.01 -31.66
C GLN A 17 2.15 11.21 -30.41
N ASN A 18 2.80 10.06 -30.22
CA ASN A 18 2.95 9.49 -28.88
C ASN A 18 3.81 10.48 -28.06
N GLN A 19 3.22 11.60 -27.65
CA GLN A 19 3.86 12.50 -26.71
C GLN A 19 4.07 11.68 -25.43
N LYS A 20 5.33 11.36 -25.13
CA LYS A 20 5.68 10.70 -23.87
C LYS A 20 5.13 11.57 -22.75
N LYS A 21 4.24 11.01 -21.92
CA LYS A 21 3.67 11.69 -20.76
C LYS A 21 4.80 12.31 -19.93
N HIS A 22 4.62 13.54 -19.49
CA HIS A 22 5.61 14.18 -18.64
C HIS A 22 5.66 13.49 -17.28
N SER A 23 6.86 13.29 -16.73
CA SER A 23 7.03 12.66 -15.41
C SER A 23 7.30 13.71 -14.35
N TYR A 24 6.47 13.75 -13.31
CA TYR A 24 6.68 14.60 -12.13
C TYR A 24 7.17 13.76 -10.97
N PHE A 25 8.28 14.17 -10.35
CA PHE A 25 8.76 13.59 -9.10
C PHE A 25 8.20 14.41 -7.93
N LEU A 26 7.54 13.73 -7.00
CA LEU A 26 6.83 14.36 -5.89
C LEU A 26 7.42 13.90 -4.55
N ASN A 27 7.44 14.80 -3.57
CA ASN A 27 7.67 14.43 -2.18
C ASN A 27 6.39 13.88 -1.52
N GLU A 28 6.46 13.53 -0.24
CA GLU A 28 5.33 12.95 0.51
C GLU A 28 4.09 13.88 0.55
N LYS A 29 4.31 15.20 0.61
CA LYS A 29 3.26 16.22 0.59
C LYS A 29 2.64 16.43 -0.79
N GLY A 30 3.21 15.84 -1.83
CA GLY A 30 2.78 16.01 -3.22
C GLY A 30 3.38 17.24 -3.91
N GLU A 31 4.41 17.84 -3.33
CA GLU A 31 5.14 18.96 -3.93
C GLU A 31 6.20 18.42 -4.90
N THR A 32 6.37 19.08 -6.04
CA THR A 32 7.37 18.69 -7.03
C THR A 32 8.79 18.85 -6.49
N ILE A 33 9.62 17.85 -6.74
CA ILE A 33 11.06 17.83 -6.45
C ILE A 33 11.85 17.50 -7.71
N THR A 34 13.15 17.81 -7.71
CA THR A 34 14.02 17.42 -8.82
C THR A 34 14.20 15.90 -8.87
N GLN A 35 14.47 15.37 -10.06
CA GLN A 35 14.77 13.94 -10.25
C GLN A 35 15.98 13.51 -9.42
N ASP A 36 17.03 14.33 -9.34
CA ASP A 36 18.22 14.04 -8.54
C ASP A 36 17.87 13.92 -7.05
N LYS A 37 17.09 14.86 -6.53
CA LYS A 37 16.61 14.81 -5.13
C LYS A 37 15.77 13.57 -4.88
N PHE A 38 14.88 13.21 -5.81
CA PHE A 38 14.12 11.97 -5.72
C PHE A 38 15.03 10.76 -5.65
N HIS A 39 16.00 10.68 -6.57
CA HIS A 39 16.93 9.57 -6.68
C HIS A 39 17.78 9.41 -5.41
N ASP A 40 18.35 10.51 -4.91
CA ASP A 40 19.18 10.49 -3.71
C ASP A 40 18.37 10.07 -2.48
N GLN A 41 17.15 10.59 -2.31
CA GLN A 41 16.29 10.20 -1.19
C GLN A 41 15.85 8.73 -1.29
N SER A 42 15.56 8.23 -2.49
CA SER A 42 15.16 6.84 -2.72
C SER A 42 16.23 5.82 -2.32
N LYS A 43 17.51 6.19 -2.37
CA LYS A 43 18.65 5.33 -1.99
C LYS A 43 18.85 5.19 -0.48
N THR A 44 18.29 6.09 0.32
CA THR A 44 18.53 6.11 1.77
C THR A 44 17.91 4.93 2.52
N GLY A 45 17.02 4.17 1.88
CA GLY A 45 16.22 3.14 2.54
C GLY A 45 15.13 3.69 3.48
N LYS A 46 15.09 5.00 3.76
CA LYS A 46 14.05 5.64 4.57
C LYS A 46 12.75 5.89 3.80
N TYR A 47 12.84 5.91 2.48
CA TYR A 47 11.72 6.15 1.58
C TYR A 47 11.41 4.91 0.74
N THR A 48 10.15 4.79 0.36
CA THR A 48 9.67 3.98 -0.75
C THR A 48 9.01 4.91 -1.76
N TRP A 49 8.53 4.37 -2.87
CA TRP A 49 7.80 5.17 -3.84
C TRP A 49 6.62 4.40 -4.43
N THR A 50 5.69 5.16 -4.98
CA THR A 50 4.58 4.69 -5.81
C THR A 50 4.43 5.63 -6.99
N ASP A 51 3.72 5.19 -8.02
CA ASP A 51 3.42 5.98 -9.20
C ASP A 51 1.94 5.90 -9.54
N TYR A 52 1.42 6.97 -10.14
CA TYR A 52 0.09 7.00 -10.70
C TYR A 52 0.06 7.85 -11.96
N GLU A 53 -0.74 7.41 -12.92
CA GLU A 53 -0.92 8.13 -14.17
C GLU A 53 -2.14 9.04 -14.12
N THR A 54 -1.99 10.23 -14.69
CA THR A 54 -3.10 11.07 -15.13
C THR A 54 -3.18 11.03 -16.65
N LYS A 55 -4.09 11.83 -17.22
CA LYS A 55 -4.22 12.00 -18.67
C LYS A 55 -2.89 12.43 -19.32
N ASP A 56 -2.23 13.41 -18.72
CA ASP A 56 -1.11 14.12 -19.34
C ASP A 56 0.25 13.85 -18.66
N SER A 57 0.24 13.17 -17.50
CA SER A 57 1.46 12.94 -16.72
C SER A 57 1.53 11.60 -16.01
N VAL A 58 2.77 11.19 -15.72
CA VAL A 58 3.08 10.15 -14.74
C VAL A 58 3.60 10.84 -13.49
N ASN A 59 3.03 10.56 -12.33
CA ASN A 59 3.42 11.16 -11.07
C ASN A 59 4.09 10.10 -10.20
N ILE A 60 5.35 10.32 -9.84
CA ILE A 60 6.16 9.39 -9.05
C ILE A 60 6.38 10.02 -7.68
N ARG A 61 5.81 9.42 -6.63
CA ARG A 61 5.77 10.01 -5.29
C ARG A 61 6.68 9.25 -4.32
N LEU A 62 7.56 9.97 -3.62
CA LEU A 62 8.26 9.46 -2.44
C LEU A 62 7.32 9.37 -1.24
N ILE A 63 7.45 8.28 -0.50
CA ILE A 63 6.67 7.99 0.70
C ILE A 63 7.66 7.59 1.79
N TYR A 64 7.55 8.21 2.97
CA TYR A 64 8.37 7.80 4.10
C TYR A 64 7.94 6.40 4.56
N ARG A 65 8.90 5.50 4.78
CA ARG A 65 8.58 4.10 5.07
C ARG A 65 7.96 3.94 6.45
N GLU A 66 8.48 4.62 7.47
CA GLU A 66 8.13 4.38 8.87
C GLU A 66 7.42 5.58 9.47
N SER A 67 6.16 5.43 9.86
CA SER A 67 5.38 6.53 10.44
C SER A 67 4.79 6.14 11.79
N TYR A 68 4.86 7.09 12.71
CA TYR A 68 4.23 7.02 14.02
C TYR A 68 3.10 8.02 14.09
N GLY A 69 2.08 7.73 14.87
CA GLY A 69 1.02 8.68 15.13
C GLY A 69 -0.02 8.14 16.08
N ARG A 70 -1.20 8.74 16.06
CA ARG A 70 -2.33 8.35 16.89
C ARG A 70 -3.61 8.44 16.09
N ILE A 71 -4.45 7.43 16.20
CA ILE A 71 -5.85 7.51 15.78
C ILE A 71 -6.70 7.89 16.99
N ASP A 72 -7.68 8.76 16.81
CA ASP A 72 -8.60 9.12 17.88
C ASP A 72 -9.60 7.99 18.19
N THR A 73 -10.38 8.15 19.26
CA THR A 73 -11.36 7.16 19.70
C THR A 73 -12.46 6.89 18.66
N ILE A 74 -12.85 7.90 17.87
CA ILE A 74 -13.88 7.78 16.82
C ILE A 74 -13.32 7.00 15.64
N GLN A 75 -12.13 7.37 15.16
CA GLN A 75 -11.39 6.66 14.13
C GLN A 75 -11.14 5.21 14.51
N LYS A 76 -10.72 4.95 15.75
CA LYS A 76 -10.54 3.59 16.27
C LYS A 76 -11.85 2.81 16.27
N ARG A 77 -12.95 3.39 16.77
CA ARG A 77 -14.27 2.74 16.75
C ARG A 77 -14.72 2.41 15.33
N ASN A 78 -14.52 3.33 14.39
CA ASN A 78 -14.82 3.11 12.97
C ASN A 78 -13.98 1.98 12.40
N LEU A 79 -12.66 1.97 12.66
CA LEU A 79 -11.78 0.90 12.24
C LEU A 79 -12.25 -0.47 12.76
N LEU A 80 -12.64 -0.59 14.04
CA LEU A 80 -13.15 -1.84 14.60
C LEU A 80 -14.44 -2.31 13.90
N LYS A 81 -15.32 -1.37 13.56
CA LYS A 81 -16.55 -1.66 12.80
C LYS A 81 -16.22 -2.20 11.41
N VAL A 82 -15.30 -1.54 10.70
CA VAL A 82 -14.87 -1.96 9.36
C VAL A 82 -14.18 -3.32 9.40
N LEU A 83 -13.28 -3.56 10.36
CA LEU A 83 -12.63 -4.86 10.54
C LEU A 83 -13.67 -5.96 10.78
N LYS A 84 -14.69 -5.72 11.60
CA LYS A 84 -15.79 -6.67 11.81
C LYS A 84 -16.58 -6.93 10.53
N GLN A 85 -16.87 -5.90 9.74
CA GLN A 85 -17.59 -6.05 8.47
C GLN A 85 -16.78 -6.84 7.43
N VAL A 86 -15.48 -6.58 7.32
CA VAL A 86 -14.58 -7.22 6.35
C VAL A 86 -14.26 -8.67 6.74
N THR A 87 -14.04 -8.93 8.03
CA THR A 87 -13.46 -10.20 8.50
C THR A 87 -14.45 -11.09 9.26
N GLY A 88 -15.62 -10.56 9.64
CA GLY A 88 -16.54 -11.19 10.58
C GLY A 88 -16.03 -11.26 12.02
N THR A 89 -14.80 -10.81 12.30
CA THR A 89 -14.16 -10.95 13.61
C THR A 89 -14.47 -9.74 14.48
N THR A 90 -14.96 -9.99 15.71
CA THR A 90 -15.10 -8.91 16.71
C THR A 90 -13.76 -8.73 17.42
N VAL A 91 -13.28 -7.50 17.45
CA VAL A 91 -12.02 -7.11 18.11
C VAL A 91 -12.34 -6.33 19.37
N ASN A 92 -11.73 -6.72 20.48
CA ASN A 92 -11.85 -6.00 21.74
C ASN A 92 -11.03 -4.70 21.69
N GLN A 93 -11.57 -3.62 22.23
CA GLN A 93 -10.92 -2.30 22.23
C GLN A 93 -9.54 -2.28 22.91
N ASN A 94 -9.32 -3.22 23.85
CA ASN A 94 -8.07 -3.37 24.59
C ASN A 94 -7.02 -4.22 23.87
N GLN A 95 -7.31 -4.73 22.67
CA GLN A 95 -6.34 -5.47 21.87
C GLN A 95 -5.42 -4.53 21.09
N THR A 96 -4.17 -4.97 20.92
CA THR A 96 -3.29 -4.43 19.89
C THR A 96 -3.68 -5.02 18.54
N ILE A 97 -3.95 -4.16 17.56
CA ILE A 97 -4.37 -4.54 16.22
C ILE A 97 -3.14 -4.56 15.31
N ILE A 98 -2.96 -5.64 14.55
CA ILE A 98 -1.95 -5.75 13.50
C ILE A 98 -2.67 -5.97 12.19
N ILE A 99 -2.47 -5.09 11.21
CA ILE A 99 -3.01 -5.27 9.85
C ILE A 99 -1.83 -5.33 8.90
N ASN A 100 -1.69 -6.46 8.20
CA ASN A 100 -0.84 -6.57 7.02
C ASN A 100 -1.72 -6.24 5.81
N PHE A 101 -1.39 -5.19 5.07
CA PHE A 101 -2.19 -4.71 3.93
C PHE A 101 -1.40 -4.86 2.63
N SER A 102 -1.94 -5.55 1.64
CA SER A 102 -1.27 -5.82 0.36
C SER A 102 -2.05 -5.24 -0.82
N PHE A 103 -1.33 -4.52 -1.67
CA PHE A 103 -1.83 -4.05 -2.95
C PHE A 103 -1.54 -5.09 -4.03
N LEU A 104 -2.42 -5.22 -4.99
CA LEU A 104 -2.19 -5.94 -6.22
C LEU A 104 -1.17 -5.15 -7.04
N LYS A 105 0.01 -5.73 -7.21
CA LYS A 105 0.97 -5.27 -8.20
C LYS A 105 1.23 -6.42 -9.16
N ASP A 106 0.82 -6.25 -10.41
CA ASP A 106 1.12 -7.20 -11.47
C ASP A 106 2.60 -7.06 -11.83
N ILE A 107 3.44 -7.84 -11.15
CA ILE A 107 4.85 -7.98 -11.50
C ILE A 107 5.01 -9.34 -12.18
N PRO A 108 5.22 -9.39 -13.51
CA PRO A 108 5.42 -10.64 -14.23
C PRO A 108 6.52 -11.48 -13.57
N ASN A 109 6.25 -12.77 -13.37
CA ASN A 109 7.20 -13.77 -12.85
C ASN A 109 7.68 -13.53 -11.41
N GLN A 110 7.02 -12.69 -10.61
CA GLN A 110 7.33 -12.54 -9.19
C GLN A 110 6.18 -13.04 -8.31
N LYS A 111 6.56 -13.70 -7.21
CA LYS A 111 5.59 -14.03 -6.15
C LYS A 111 5.10 -12.74 -5.53
N HIS A 112 3.80 -12.66 -5.23
CA HIS A 112 3.29 -11.51 -4.50
C HIS A 112 3.88 -11.51 -3.10
N CYS A 113 4.21 -10.34 -2.57
CA CYS A 113 4.84 -10.28 -1.26
C CYS A 113 3.96 -10.88 -0.15
N ILE A 114 2.63 -10.79 -0.29
CA ILE A 114 1.65 -11.46 0.58
C ILE A 114 1.89 -12.97 0.70
N ASP A 115 2.49 -13.63 -0.31
CA ASP A 115 2.88 -15.03 -0.25
C ASP A 115 3.86 -15.27 0.90
N PHE A 116 4.83 -14.37 1.09
CA PHE A 116 5.77 -14.49 2.19
C PHE A 116 5.07 -14.30 3.54
N TYR A 117 4.22 -13.28 3.69
CA TYR A 117 3.54 -12.97 4.96
C TYR A 117 2.53 -14.04 5.37
N THR A 118 1.90 -14.68 4.40
CA THR A 118 0.86 -15.66 4.65
C THR A 118 1.37 -17.10 4.61
N SER A 119 2.62 -17.37 4.20
CA SER A 119 3.16 -18.73 4.14
C SER A 119 4.02 -19.09 5.36
N GLN A 120 4.68 -18.13 5.99
CA GLN A 120 5.52 -18.39 7.17
C GLN A 120 4.70 -18.75 8.41
N LYS A 121 4.74 -20.02 8.80
CA LYS A 121 3.98 -20.54 9.96
C LYS A 121 4.36 -19.85 11.27
N SER A 122 5.66 -19.58 11.47
CA SER A 122 6.18 -18.93 12.68
C SER A 122 5.53 -17.56 12.92
N TYR A 123 5.51 -16.71 11.89
CA TYR A 123 4.88 -15.40 11.97
C TYR A 123 3.36 -15.49 12.18
N ARG A 124 2.65 -16.29 11.38
CA ARG A 124 1.18 -16.43 11.51
C ARG A 124 0.76 -16.95 12.89
N ASN A 125 1.52 -17.90 13.43
CA ASN A 125 1.18 -18.53 14.71
C ASN A 125 1.66 -17.69 15.89
N PHE A 126 2.52 -16.68 15.68
CA PHE A 126 3.06 -15.88 16.77
C PHE A 126 1.95 -15.19 17.57
N PHE A 127 0.94 -14.63 16.92
CA PHE A 127 -0.17 -13.95 17.61
C PHE A 127 -1.37 -14.87 17.86
N LYS A 128 -1.38 -16.09 17.30
CA LYS A 128 -2.49 -17.03 17.46
C LYS A 128 -2.67 -17.42 18.93
N GLY A 129 -3.90 -17.32 19.43
CA GLY A 129 -4.27 -17.65 20.81
C GLY A 129 -3.80 -16.63 21.87
N LYS A 130 -3.23 -15.50 21.46
CA LYS A 130 -2.84 -14.42 22.37
C LYS A 130 -3.93 -13.37 22.40
N GLU A 131 -4.78 -13.39 23.42
CA GLU A 131 -5.97 -12.55 23.53
C GLU A 131 -5.68 -11.05 23.47
N GLN A 132 -4.46 -10.61 23.78
CA GLN A 132 -4.06 -9.21 23.70
C GLN A 132 -3.78 -8.70 22.28
N PHE A 133 -3.78 -9.59 21.26
CA PHE A 133 -3.49 -9.24 19.87
C PHE A 133 -4.61 -9.68 18.93
N ALA A 134 -4.89 -8.85 17.93
CA ALA A 134 -5.74 -9.20 16.79
C ALA A 134 -4.96 -8.96 15.50
N GLN A 135 -4.67 -10.03 14.74
CA GLN A 135 -3.89 -9.96 13.49
C GLN A 135 -4.78 -10.20 12.28
N PHE A 136 -4.63 -9.34 11.27
CA PHE A 136 -5.35 -9.40 10.01
C PHE A 136 -4.40 -9.39 8.82
N TYR A 137 -4.82 -10.09 7.76
CA TYR A 137 -4.19 -10.06 6.44
C TYR A 137 -5.26 -9.56 5.47
N ILE A 138 -5.04 -8.37 4.91
CA ILE A 138 -6.03 -7.65 4.13
C ILE A 138 -5.45 -7.28 2.78
N THR A 139 -6.22 -7.42 1.72
CA THR A 139 -5.85 -7.01 0.36
C THR A 139 -6.73 -5.86 -0.11
N GLU A 140 -6.24 -5.10 -1.08
CA GLU A 140 -7.05 -4.06 -1.71
C GLU A 140 -8.23 -4.61 -2.51
N ILE A 141 -9.17 -3.73 -2.85
CA ILE A 141 -10.32 -4.05 -3.69
C ILE A 141 -9.89 -4.71 -5.01
N GLY A 142 -10.57 -5.79 -5.39
CA GLY A 142 -10.27 -6.56 -6.61
C GLY A 142 -9.12 -7.54 -6.44
N PHE A 143 -8.30 -7.45 -5.39
CA PHE A 143 -7.22 -8.39 -5.13
C PHE A 143 -7.73 -9.61 -4.36
N LYS A 144 -8.28 -10.57 -5.11
CA LYS A 144 -8.71 -11.87 -4.57
C LYS A 144 -7.51 -12.77 -4.29
N TYR A 145 -7.44 -13.30 -3.08
CA TYR A 145 -6.36 -14.18 -2.65
C TYR A 145 -6.89 -15.53 -2.15
N SER A 146 -6.18 -16.62 -2.45
CA SER A 146 -6.70 -17.99 -2.29
C SER A 146 -6.81 -18.48 -0.84
N LYS A 147 -6.06 -17.87 0.09
CA LYS A 147 -6.05 -18.29 1.50
C LYS A 147 -7.23 -17.70 2.25
N LYS A 148 -8.06 -18.57 2.84
CA LYS A 148 -9.30 -18.22 3.56
C LYS A 148 -9.18 -17.21 4.71
N PHE A 149 -7.98 -17.03 5.27
CA PHE A 149 -7.71 -16.09 6.37
C PHE A 149 -7.20 -14.73 5.87
N VAL A 150 -7.16 -14.53 4.56
CA VAL A 150 -6.88 -13.25 3.91
C VAL A 150 -8.20 -12.67 3.43
N PHE A 151 -8.44 -11.41 3.73
CA PHE A 151 -9.71 -10.74 3.47
C PHE A 151 -9.51 -9.58 2.49
N GLU A 152 -10.46 -9.41 1.58
CA GLU A 152 -10.47 -8.27 0.65
C GLU A 152 -11.15 -7.07 1.31
N ASP A 153 -10.53 -5.88 1.24
CA ASP A 153 -11.13 -4.60 1.64
C ASP A 153 -12.14 -4.13 0.57
N LYS A 154 -13.26 -4.85 0.46
CA LYS A 154 -14.24 -4.71 -0.62
C LYS A 154 -14.83 -3.30 -0.78
N ASN A 155 -14.89 -2.53 0.31
CA ASN A 155 -15.42 -1.16 0.32
C ASN A 155 -14.31 -0.10 0.27
N ASP A 156 -13.05 -0.53 0.23
CA ASP A 156 -11.88 0.33 0.17
C ASP A 156 -11.72 1.25 1.40
N GLU A 157 -12.31 0.86 2.53
CA GLU A 157 -12.38 1.68 3.75
C GLU A 157 -11.07 1.61 4.55
N ILE A 158 -10.48 0.42 4.67
CA ILE A 158 -9.22 0.21 5.40
C ILE A 158 -8.07 0.89 4.65
N ARG A 159 -8.04 0.75 3.32
CA ARG A 159 -7.07 1.43 2.46
C ARG A 159 -7.16 2.95 2.67
N LYS A 160 -8.34 3.55 2.50
CA LYS A 160 -8.53 5.00 2.65
C LYS A 160 -8.12 5.50 4.04
N MET A 161 -8.44 4.76 5.09
CA MET A 161 -8.12 5.15 6.46
C MET A 161 -6.63 5.04 6.80
N LEU A 162 -5.95 3.97 6.37
CA LEU A 162 -4.63 3.60 6.91
C LEU A 162 -3.50 3.63 5.86
N PHE A 163 -3.83 3.36 4.59
CA PHE A 163 -2.88 3.15 3.49
C PHE A 163 -3.27 3.95 2.24
N PRO A 164 -3.23 5.30 2.28
CA PRO A 164 -3.70 6.13 1.17
C PRO A 164 -2.88 5.96 -0.13
N TYR A 165 -1.69 5.37 -0.05
CA TYR A 165 -0.78 5.19 -1.17
C TYR A 165 -0.54 3.72 -1.48
N GLY A 166 -0.62 3.36 -2.76
CA GLY A 166 -0.47 2.00 -3.27
C GLY A 166 0.98 1.52 -3.30
N VAL A 167 1.48 1.09 -2.15
CA VAL A 167 2.79 0.42 -2.03
C VAL A 167 2.54 -1.06 -1.77
N HIS A 168 3.23 -1.94 -2.50
CA HIS A 168 2.91 -3.37 -2.64
C HIS A 168 2.52 -4.10 -1.34
N CYS A 169 3.25 -3.89 -0.24
CA CYS A 169 3.04 -4.56 1.05
C CYS A 169 3.27 -3.57 2.16
N ASN A 170 2.37 -3.52 3.13
CA ASN A 170 2.45 -2.59 4.23
C ASN A 170 1.98 -3.29 5.51
N TYR A 171 2.32 -2.73 6.65
CA TYR A 171 1.64 -3.08 7.88
C TYR A 171 1.45 -1.89 8.80
N ILE A 172 0.50 -2.04 9.72
CA ILE A 172 0.29 -1.12 10.82
C ILE A 172 0.02 -1.90 12.09
N ILE A 173 0.60 -1.42 13.19
CA ILE A 173 0.35 -1.87 14.56
C ILE A 173 -0.35 -0.72 15.26
N ILE A 174 -1.52 -0.98 15.87
CA ILE A 174 -2.31 0.02 16.59
C ILE A 174 -2.52 -0.47 18.01
N LYS A 175 -2.06 0.30 18.99
CA LYS A 175 -2.13 0.00 20.41
C LYS A 175 -3.54 0.26 20.99
N PRO A 176 -3.82 -0.24 22.21
CA PRO A 176 -5.10 -0.01 22.89
C PRO A 176 -5.47 1.47 23.06
N ASP A 177 -4.48 2.34 23.21
CA ASP A 177 -4.65 3.78 23.36
C ASP A 177 -4.74 4.54 22.02
N GLY A 178 -4.62 3.85 20.88
CA GLY A 178 -4.67 4.45 19.56
C GLY A 178 -3.33 4.91 18.99
N ARG A 179 -2.21 4.81 19.75
CA ARG A 179 -0.87 4.98 19.16
C ARG A 179 -0.69 3.97 18.03
N PHE A 180 -0.12 4.39 16.90
CA PHE A 180 0.19 3.51 15.78
C PHE A 180 1.64 3.62 15.32
N TYR A 181 2.15 2.50 14.84
CA TYR A 181 3.36 2.37 14.04
C TYR A 181 2.97 1.77 12.70
N LYS A 182 3.33 2.42 11.60
CA LYS A 182 3.01 1.99 10.24
C LYS A 182 4.28 1.91 9.42
N GLN A 183 4.42 0.81 8.66
CA GLN A 183 5.50 0.63 7.70
C GLN A 183 4.95 0.42 6.29
N MET A 184 5.44 1.24 5.36
CA MET A 184 5.13 1.17 3.93
C MET A 184 6.25 0.42 3.18
N GLY A 185 5.87 -0.50 2.29
CA GLY A 185 6.80 -1.32 1.53
C GLY A 185 7.25 -2.61 2.23
N GLU A 186 8.07 -3.39 1.52
CA GLU A 186 8.55 -4.69 1.99
C GLU A 186 9.31 -4.58 3.32
N HIS A 187 9.05 -5.51 4.22
CA HIS A 187 9.59 -5.47 5.55
C HIS A 187 9.84 -6.89 6.07
N ARG A 188 10.69 -6.97 7.07
CA ARG A 188 10.98 -8.21 7.77
C ARG A 188 9.83 -8.59 8.68
N GLN A 189 9.35 -9.83 8.60
CA GLN A 189 8.21 -10.28 9.40
C GLN A 189 8.53 -10.46 10.87
N ASP A 190 9.78 -10.83 11.16
CA ASP A 190 10.25 -11.13 12.51
C ASP A 190 10.33 -9.88 13.40
N VAL A 191 10.35 -8.69 12.80
CA VAL A 191 10.36 -7.41 13.55
C VAL A 191 8.95 -7.02 14.05
N ILE A 192 7.89 -7.46 13.39
CA ILE A 192 6.50 -7.10 13.74
C ILE A 192 6.15 -7.58 15.15
N PRO A 193 6.40 -8.84 15.54
CA PRO A 193 6.33 -9.31 16.92
C PRO A 193 7.06 -8.45 17.96
N GLN A 194 8.25 -7.97 17.62
CA GLN A 194 9.10 -7.21 18.53
C GLN A 194 8.51 -5.82 18.76
N ILE A 195 8.16 -5.12 17.67
CA ILE A 195 7.53 -3.79 17.71
C ILE A 195 6.15 -3.85 18.38
N ALA A 196 5.38 -4.91 18.14
CA ALA A 196 4.07 -5.09 18.76
C ALA A 196 4.16 -5.22 20.29
N LYS A 197 5.28 -5.75 20.82
CA LYS A 197 5.53 -5.93 22.26
C LYS A 197 6.21 -4.73 22.92
N SER A 198 6.96 -3.93 22.19
CA SER A 198 7.63 -2.74 22.74
C SER A 198 6.66 -1.60 23.08
N ASP A 199 7.11 -0.68 23.93
CA ASP A 199 6.38 0.52 24.37
C ASP A 199 6.98 1.77 23.73
N TRP A 200 6.60 2.02 22.47
CA TRP A 200 6.92 3.22 21.69
C TRP A 200 5.72 4.17 21.65
#